data_AF-A0A1V3XX00-F1
#
_entry.id   AF-A0A1V3XX00-F1
#
_cell.length_a   1.000
_cell.length_b   1.000
_cell.length_c   1.000
_cell.angle_alpha   90.00
_cell.angle_beta   90.00
_cell.angle_gamma   90.00
#
_symmetry.space_group_name_H-M   'P 1'
#
loop_
_entity.id
_entity.type
_entity.pdbx_description
1 polymer ?
#
loop_
_entity_poly.entity_id
_entity_poly.type
_entity_poly.pdbx_seq_one_letter_code
_entity_poly.pdbx_strand_id
1 'polypeptide(L)'
;MRDLDNMINTAEGKPPAPGYLTDITDAHLLLVEQPDVFPWFAKSIPFYRDYYRDEADPPAAFGLLLSAPTDHLNEVRQRWLTAGIQVVTVSV
;
A
#
# COMPACT_ATOMS: atom_id res chain seq x y z
N MET A 1 -1.95 2.57 9.72
CA MET A 1 -0.69 2.17 9.05
C MET A 1 0.55 2.64 9.79
N ARG A 2 0.54 3.74 10.54
CA ARG A 2 1.58 4.03 11.55
C ARG A 2 1.73 2.94 12.62
N ASP A 3 0.73 2.06 12.75
CA ASP A 3 0.79 0.87 13.59
C ASP A 3 1.98 -0.05 13.23
N LEU A 4 2.49 0.03 12.00
CA LEU A 4 3.72 -0.67 11.57
C LEU A 4 4.97 -0.18 12.33
N ASP A 5 4.98 1.08 12.77
CA ASP A 5 6.08 1.67 13.56
C ASP A 5 6.21 0.96 14.91
N ASN A 6 5.08 0.48 15.45
CA ASN A 6 5.00 -0.25 16.71
C ASN A 6 5.23 -1.77 16.54
N MET A 7 5.25 -2.28 15.30
CA MET A 7 5.58 -3.69 15.02
C MET A 7 7.09 -3.96 15.02
N ILE A 8 7.92 -2.91 15.08
CA ILE A 8 9.34 -3.05 15.38
C ILE A 8 9.44 -3.46 16.86
N ASN A 9 9.57 -4.77 17.10
CA ASN A 9 10.01 -5.30 18.39
C ASN A 9 11.45 -4.82 18.66
N THR A 10 11.59 -3.57 19.08
CA THR A 10 12.84 -2.99 19.61
C THR A 10 13.36 -3.80 20.79
N ALA A 11 12.50 -4.59 21.44
CA ALA A 11 12.83 -5.53 22.50
C ALA A 11 13.79 -6.68 22.08
N GLU A 12 13.92 -7.00 20.78
CA GLU A 12 14.80 -8.09 20.32
C GLU A 12 16.15 -7.61 19.76
N GLY A 13 16.45 -6.30 19.81
CA GLY A 13 17.70 -5.74 19.27
C GLY A 13 17.86 -5.87 17.75
N LYS A 14 16.77 -6.17 17.04
CA LYS A 14 16.76 -6.21 15.57
C LYS A 14 16.84 -4.79 15.00
N PRO A 15 17.61 -4.58 13.92
CA PRO A 15 17.64 -3.28 13.25
C PRO A 15 16.24 -2.93 12.71
N PRO A 16 15.90 -1.63 12.60
CA PRO A 16 14.65 -1.19 11.99
C PRO A 16 14.45 -1.80 10.59
N ALA A 17 13.19 -2.10 10.24
CA ALA A 17 12.89 -2.66 8.93
C ALA A 17 13.24 -1.65 7.82
N PRO A 18 13.96 -2.06 6.75
CA PRO A 18 14.30 -1.15 5.66
C PRO A 18 13.08 -0.79 4.79
N GLY A 19 11.96 -1.48 4.98
CA GLY A 19 10.71 -1.15 4.33
C GLY A 19 9.54 -2.03 4.75
N TYR A 20 8.36 -1.56 4.38
CA TYR A 20 7.08 -2.22 4.66
C TYR A 20 6.34 -2.47 3.35
N LEU A 21 5.82 -3.69 3.19
CA LEU A 21 4.97 -4.06 2.09
C LEU A 21 3.64 -4.55 2.66
N THR A 22 2.54 -3.90 2.27
CA THR A 22 1.20 -4.42 2.51
C THR A 22 0.71 -5.07 1.22
N ASP A 23 0.34 -6.34 1.27
CA ASP A 23 -0.30 -7.04 0.16
C ASP A 23 -1.81 -7.08 0.41
N ILE A 24 -2.57 -6.51 -0.52
CA ILE A 24 -4.03 -6.65 -0.56
C ILE A 24 -4.33 -7.74 -1.57
N THR A 25 -4.69 -8.91 -1.05
CA THR A 25 -5.24 -10.01 -1.85
C THR A 25 -6.67 -9.70 -2.27
N ASP A 26 -7.08 -10.27 -3.41
CA ASP A 26 -8.40 -10.02 -4.01
C ASP A 26 -8.72 -8.53 -4.18
N ALA A 27 -7.74 -7.75 -4.65
CA ALA A 27 -7.81 -6.29 -4.73
C ALA A 27 -8.97 -5.76 -5.60
N HIS A 28 -9.54 -6.59 -6.48
CA HIS A 28 -10.74 -6.29 -7.26
C HIS A 28 -11.99 -6.10 -6.37
N LEU A 29 -12.03 -6.75 -5.20
CA LEU A 29 -13.11 -6.65 -4.22
C LEU A 29 -12.92 -5.52 -3.20
N LEU A 30 -11.74 -4.89 -3.16
CA LEU A 30 -11.40 -3.88 -2.16
C LEU A 30 -12.39 -2.72 -2.19
N LEU A 31 -13.17 -2.54 -1.12
CA LEU A 31 -14.17 -1.47 -1.00
C LEU A 31 -15.15 -1.40 -2.19
N VAL A 32 -15.47 -2.53 -2.84
CA VAL A 32 -16.40 -2.54 -3.98
C VAL A 32 -17.81 -2.10 -3.57
N GLU A 33 -18.22 -2.41 -2.35
CA GLU A 33 -19.50 -2.00 -1.76
C GLU A 33 -19.48 -0.56 -1.21
N GLN A 34 -18.32 0.10 -1.21
CA GLN A 34 -18.13 1.46 -0.69
C GLN A 34 -17.40 2.34 -1.73
N PRO A 35 -18.00 2.56 -2.93
CA PRO A 35 -17.34 3.23 -4.04
C PRO A 35 -16.93 4.68 -3.71
N ASP A 36 -17.68 5.37 -2.85
CA ASP A 36 -17.37 6.76 -2.45
C ASP A 36 -16.16 6.85 -1.50
N VAL A 37 -15.85 5.77 -0.78
CA VAL A 37 -14.73 5.71 0.16
C VAL A 37 -13.43 5.34 -0.55
N PHE A 38 -13.51 4.55 -1.62
CA PHE A 38 -12.33 4.06 -2.34
C PHE A 38 -11.37 5.17 -2.81
N PRO A 39 -11.81 6.29 -3.42
CA PRO A 39 -10.92 7.36 -3.84
C PRO A 39 -10.14 7.99 -2.68
N TRP A 40 -10.77 8.15 -1.50
CA TRP A 40 -10.10 8.64 -0.30
C TRP A 40 -9.03 7.65 0.17
N PHE A 41 -9.36 6.36 0.23
CA PHE A 41 -8.41 5.32 0.59
C PHE A 41 -7.20 5.31 -0.36
N ALA A 42 -7.43 5.25 -1.68
CA ALA A 42 -6.37 5.20 -2.67
C ALA A 42 -5.44 6.43 -2.59
N LYS A 43 -6.02 7.63 -2.39
CA LYS A 43 -5.27 8.88 -2.24
C LYS A 43 -4.49 8.99 -0.93
N SER A 44 -4.81 8.18 0.08
CA SER A 44 -4.01 8.12 1.31
C SER A 44 -2.70 7.36 1.16
N ILE A 45 -2.58 6.48 0.15
CA ILE A 45 -1.39 5.61 0.00
C ILE A 45 -0.10 6.41 -0.28
N PRO A 46 -0.07 7.42 -1.17
CA PRO A 46 1.11 8.26 -1.37
C PRO A 46 1.53 9.01 -0.10
N PHE A 47 0.57 9.42 0.75
CA PHE A 47 0.89 10.07 2.02
C PHE A 47 1.73 9.15 2.93
N TYR A 48 1.36 7.86 3.04
CA TYR A 48 2.17 6.91 3.82
C TYR A 48 3.53 6.65 3.18
N ARG A 49 3.60 6.55 1.84
CA ARG A 49 4.87 6.42 1.12
C ARG A 49 5.82 7.58 1.44
N ASP A 50 5.31 8.80 1.38
CA ASP A 50 6.11 10.00 1.60
C ASP A 50 6.49 10.13 3.09
N TYR A 51 5.59 9.78 4.02
CA TYR A 51 5.90 9.69 5.45
C TYR A 51 7.08 8.75 5.75
N TYR A 52 7.04 7.51 5.25
CA TYR A 52 8.12 6.56 5.51
C TYR A 52 9.45 6.96 4.86
N ARG A 53 9.40 7.67 3.72
CA ARG A 53 10.60 8.18 3.04
C ARG A 53 11.23 9.38 3.75
N ASP A 54 10.40 10.33 4.20
CA ASP A 54 10.85 11.68 4.57
C ASP A 54 10.81 11.94 6.08
N GLU A 55 9.92 11.27 6.82
CA GLU A 55 9.65 11.58 8.23
C GLU A 55 9.99 10.43 9.20
N ALA A 56 9.93 9.18 8.75
CA ALA A 56 10.30 8.04 9.60
C ALA A 56 11.82 8.05 9.91
N ASP A 57 12.18 7.66 11.13
CA ASP A 57 13.57 7.55 11.58
C ASP A 57 13.88 6.15 12.13
N PRO A 58 14.71 5.34 11.44
CA PRO A 58 15.34 5.65 10.15
C PRO A 58 14.33 5.64 8.99
N PRO A 59 14.62 6.32 7.86
CA PRO A 59 13.80 6.24 6.66
C PRO A 59 13.60 4.80 6.16
N ALA A 60 12.42 4.53 5.63
CA ALA A 60 12.02 3.20 5.16
C ALA A 60 11.28 3.27 3.82
N ALA A 61 11.36 2.19 3.03
CA ALA A 61 10.49 2.04 1.87
C ALA A 61 9.07 1.68 2.31
N PHE A 62 8.07 2.08 1.52
CA PHE A 62 6.69 1.67 1.73
C PHE A 62 6.04 1.32 0.39
N GLY A 63 5.42 0.14 0.35
CA GLY A 63 4.75 -0.38 -0.83
C GLY A 63 3.38 -0.96 -0.50
N LEU A 64 2.47 -0.81 -1.45
CA LEU A 64 1.20 -1.52 -1.48
C LEU A 64 1.19 -2.42 -2.73
N LEU A 65 1.14 -3.73 -2.52
CA LEU A 65 0.93 -4.71 -3.57
C LEU A 65 -0.57 -4.99 -3.68
N LEU A 66 -1.07 -5.00 -4.91
CA LEU A 66 -2.47 -5.26 -5.23
C LEU A 66 -2.53 -6.56 -6.00
N SER A 67 -2.90 -7.62 -5.32
CA SER A 67 -2.96 -8.97 -5.88
C SER A 67 -4.40 -9.28 -6.29
N ALA A 68 -4.60 -9.75 -7.52
CA ALA A 68 -5.91 -10.17 -8.02
C ALA A 68 -5.73 -11.28 -9.07
N PRO A 69 -6.79 -12.07 -9.36
CA PRO A 69 -6.78 -12.98 -10.50
C PRO A 69 -6.47 -12.25 -11.81
N THR A 70 -5.84 -12.95 -12.76
CA THR A 70 -5.26 -12.35 -13.97
C THR A 70 -6.28 -11.58 -14.82
N ASP A 71 -7.52 -12.07 -14.89
CA ASP A 71 -8.64 -11.44 -15.58
C ASP A 71 -9.12 -10.13 -14.93
N HIS A 72 -8.79 -9.90 -13.66
CA HIS A 72 -9.14 -8.68 -12.92
C HIS A 72 -8.00 -7.65 -12.80
N LEU A 73 -6.77 -7.97 -13.23
CA LEU A 73 -5.64 -7.04 -13.09
C LEU A 73 -5.87 -5.70 -13.81
N ASN A 74 -6.50 -5.72 -14.99
CA ASN A 74 -6.84 -4.50 -15.72
C ASN A 74 -7.91 -3.69 -15.00
N GLU A 75 -8.91 -4.33 -14.41
CA GLU A 75 -9.96 -3.66 -13.64
C GLU A 75 -9.37 -2.93 -12.44
N VAL A 76 -8.53 -3.61 -11.64
CA VAL A 76 -7.81 -3.02 -10.51
C VAL A 76 -6.99 -1.83 -10.98
N ARG A 77 -6.19 -1.99 -12.04
CA ARG A 77 -5.38 -0.91 -12.60
C ARG A 77 -6.22 0.31 -12.98
N GLN A 78 -7.29 0.12 -13.74
CA GLN A 78 -8.15 1.22 -14.18
C GLN A 78 -8.85 1.92 -13.01
N ARG A 79 -9.28 1.17 -12.00
CA ARG A 79 -9.93 1.72 -10.81
C ARG A 79 -8.98 2.64 -10.03
N TRP A 80 -7.73 2.23 -9.85
CA TRP A 80 -6.71 3.05 -9.18
C TRP A 80 -6.31 4.29 -10.00
N LEU A 81 -6.15 4.14 -11.32
CA LEU A 81 -5.91 5.26 -12.22
C LEU A 81 -7.06 6.28 -12.20
N THR A 82 -8.31 5.80 -12.15
CA THR A 82 -9.50 6.66 -12.04
C THR A 82 -9.53 7.44 -10.73
N ALA A 83 -9.01 6.87 -9.64
CA ALA A 83 -8.82 7.59 -8.37
C ALA A 83 -7.63 8.58 -8.39
N GLY A 84 -6.90 8.67 -9.50
CA GLY A 84 -5.75 9.55 -9.68
C GLY A 84 -4.43 8.97 -9.17
N ILE A 85 -4.37 7.66 -8.91
CA ILE A 85 -3.18 6.98 -8.38
C ILE A 85 -2.53 6.15 -9.46
N GLN A 86 -1.26 6.45 -9.73
CA GLN A 86 -0.45 5.67 -10.67
C GLN A 86 -0.06 4.34 -10.03
N VAL A 87 -0.32 3.26 -10.75
CA VAL A 87 0.07 1.90 -10.36
C VAL A 87 0.87 1.26 -11.49
N VAL A 88 1.84 0.43 -11.12
CA VAL A 88 2.70 -0.31 -12.04
C VAL A 88 2.43 -1.80 -11.88
N THR A 89 2.40 -2.52 -13.00
CA THR A 89 2.34 -3.98 -12.99
C THR A 89 3.74 -4.53 -12.73
N VAL A 90 3.86 -5.40 -11.74
CA VAL A 90 5.09 -6.14 -11.44
C VAL A 90 4.90 -7.61 -11.75
N SER A 91 5.91 -8.24 -12.32
CA SER A 91 5.98 -9.69 -12.52
C SER A 91 6.90 -10.29 -11.47
N VAL A 92 6.51 -11.42 -10.89
CA VAL A 92 7.31 -12.23 -9.95
C VAL A 92 7.93 -13.39 -10.70
#